data_AF-K1YSD7-F1
#
_entry.id   AF-K1YSD7-F1
#
_cell.length_a   1.000
_cell.length_b   1.000
_cell.length_c   1.000
_cell.angle_alpha   90.00
_cell.angle_beta   90.00
_cell.angle_gamma   90.00
#
_symmetry.space_group_name_H-M   'P 1'
#
loop_
_entity.id
_entity.type
_entity.pdbx_description
1 polymer ?
#
loop_
_entity_poly.entity_id
_entity_poly.type
_entity_poly.pdbx_seq_one_letter_code
_entity_poly.pdbx_strand_id
1 'polypeptide(L)'
;MSFDDLLNQVMKMKASGKKPILLSDEEQKAAYNTDSKKCRVSGTRSLVAYGLGIKYGNTYFTRREAECMALLLKGKTINSVASILNLSPRTVEYYIKNMKSKLGCRTKFELVDLVYASEFMKNVDF
;
A
#
# COMPACT_ATOMS: atom_id res chain seq x y z
N MET A 1 -41.49 -18.91 10.80
CA MET A 1 -40.46 -19.96 10.95
C MET A 1 -39.47 -19.46 11.98
N SER A 2 -39.20 -20.25 13.02
CA SER A 2 -38.27 -19.89 14.10
C SER A 2 -36.83 -20.08 13.61
N PHE A 3 -35.89 -19.34 14.19
CA PHE A 3 -34.45 -19.49 13.90
C PHE A 3 -33.96 -20.93 14.14
N ASP A 4 -34.55 -21.60 15.14
CA ASP A 4 -34.27 -23.00 15.47
C ASP A 4 -34.72 -23.98 14.38
N ASP A 5 -35.79 -23.65 13.63
CA ASP A 5 -36.25 -24.47 12.50
C ASP A 5 -35.21 -24.48 11.37
N LEU A 6 -34.57 -23.33 11.16
CA LEU A 6 -33.55 -23.12 10.13
C LEU A 6 -32.25 -23.84 10.48
N LEU A 7 -31.87 -23.81 11.76
CA LEU A 7 -30.67 -24.51 12.24
C LEU A 7 -30.84 -26.03 12.12
N ASN A 8 -32.02 -26.54 12.50
CA ASN A 8 -32.36 -27.96 12.38
C ASN A 8 -32.37 -28.44 10.92
N GLN A 9 -32.82 -27.58 9.99
CA GLN A 9 -32.78 -27.86 8.56
C GLN A 9 -31.33 -27.97 8.04
N VAL A 10 -30.44 -27.05 8.42
CA VAL A 10 -29.02 -27.08 8.03
C VAL A 10 -28.29 -28.30 8.62
N MET A 11 -28.60 -28.67 9.86
CA MET A 11 -28.00 -29.84 10.51
C MET A 11 -28.39 -31.15 9.82
N LYS A 12 -29.66 -31.30 9.40
CA LYS A 12 -30.12 -32.47 8.61
C LYS A 12 -29.43 -32.56 7.24
N MET A 13 -29.15 -31.44 6.59
CA MET A 13 -28.45 -31.42 5.29
C MET A 13 -27.00 -31.91 5.40
N LYS A 14 -26.27 -31.50 6.45
CA LYS A 14 -24.89 -31.95 6.69
C LYS A 14 -24.75 -33.45 6.96
N ALA A 15 -25.69 -34.06 7.68
CA ALA A 15 -25.68 -35.50 7.98
C ALA A 15 -25.83 -36.39 6.72
N SER A 16 -26.46 -35.87 5.67
CA SER A 16 -26.61 -36.54 4.37
C SER A 16 -25.44 -36.34 3.40
N GLY A 17 -24.34 -35.69 3.85
CA GLY A 17 -23.17 -35.40 3.02
C GLY A 17 -23.38 -34.31 1.95
N LYS A 18 -24.57 -33.71 1.88
CA LYS A 18 -24.87 -32.61 0.95
C LYS A 18 -24.36 -31.30 1.54
N LYS A 19 -23.36 -30.69 0.89
CA LYS A 19 -22.93 -29.33 1.21
C LYS A 19 -24.11 -28.37 0.95
N PRO A 20 -24.48 -27.50 1.90
CA PRO A 20 -25.43 -26.43 1.60
C PRO A 20 -24.81 -25.57 0.51
N ILE A 21 -25.55 -25.36 -0.58
CA ILE A 21 -25.10 -24.56 -1.72
C ILE A 21 -25.02 -23.12 -1.24
N LEU A 22 -23.83 -22.68 -0.86
CA LEU A 22 -23.51 -21.27 -0.71
C LEU A 22 -22.51 -20.95 -1.82
N LEU A 23 -23.08 -20.62 -2.98
CA LEU A 23 -22.51 -20.28 -4.28
C LEU A 23 -21.95 -21.46 -5.09
N SER A 24 -22.42 -21.56 -6.34
CA SER A 24 -21.82 -22.39 -7.39
C SER A 24 -20.46 -21.82 -7.80
N ASP A 25 -19.51 -22.68 -8.20
CA ASP A 25 -18.13 -22.29 -8.52
C ASP A 25 -18.00 -21.19 -9.60
N GLU A 26 -19.04 -21.01 -10.41
CA GLU A 26 -19.16 -19.94 -11.42
C GLU A 26 -19.33 -18.53 -10.80
N GLU A 27 -20.00 -18.41 -9.65
CA GLU A 27 -20.24 -17.11 -9.00
C GLU A 27 -19.03 -16.62 -8.19
N GLN A 28 -18.20 -17.54 -7.69
CA GLN A 28 -17.02 -17.18 -6.90
C GLN A 28 -15.98 -16.43 -7.75
N LYS A 29 -15.87 -16.74 -9.05
CA LYS A 29 -14.89 -16.12 -9.96
C LYS A 29 -15.11 -14.62 -10.17
N ALA A 30 -16.35 -14.14 -10.08
CA ALA A 30 -16.66 -12.71 -10.18
C ALA A 30 -16.30 -11.93 -8.90
N ALA A 31 -16.30 -12.59 -7.74
CA ALA A 31 -16.04 -11.95 -6.45
C ALA A 31 -14.54 -11.75 -6.16
N TYR A 32 -13.67 -12.62 -6.66
CA TYR A 32 -12.22 -12.39 -6.68
C TYR A 32 -11.75 -12.11 -8.10
N ASN A 33 -12.31 -11.07 -8.73
CA ASN A 33 -11.62 -10.46 -9.85
C ASN A 33 -10.25 -9.94 -9.37
N THR A 34 -9.20 -10.74 -9.60
CA THR A 34 -7.80 -10.38 -9.35
C THR A 34 -7.27 -9.39 -10.37
N ASP A 35 -8.11 -8.84 -11.25
CA ASP A 35 -7.80 -7.70 -12.10
C ASP A 35 -8.36 -6.41 -11.49
N SER A 36 -7.80 -5.98 -10.36
CA SER A 36 -8.06 -4.63 -9.82
C SER A 36 -6.99 -4.16 -8.84
N LYS A 37 -5.83 -3.76 -9.39
CA LYS A 37 -5.32 -2.42 -9.06
C LYS A 37 -5.16 -1.61 -10.35
N LYS A 38 -6.28 -1.38 -11.04
CA LYS A 38 -6.44 -0.14 -11.81
C LYS A 38 -6.29 1.00 -10.80
N CYS A 39 -5.17 1.70 -10.84
CA CYS A 39 -5.04 2.98 -10.15
C CYS A 39 -6.20 3.85 -10.62
N ARG A 40 -7.11 4.20 -9.71
CA ARG A 40 -8.07 5.28 -9.92
C ARG A 40 -7.25 6.55 -10.04
N VAL A 41 -6.91 6.95 -11.26
CA VAL A 41 -6.37 8.29 -11.54
C VAL A 41 -7.55 9.26 -11.36
N SER A 42 -7.89 9.56 -10.10
CA SER A 42 -8.91 10.55 -9.78
C SER A 42 -8.25 11.93 -9.81
N GLY A 43 -8.39 12.58 -10.95
CA GLY A 43 -8.19 14.01 -11.11
C GLY A 43 -6.73 14.43 -11.29
N THR A 44 -6.54 15.32 -12.26
CA THR A 44 -5.40 16.23 -12.37
C THR A 44 -5.35 17.16 -11.16
N ARG A 45 -5.13 16.61 -9.95
CA ARG A 45 -4.51 17.40 -8.91
C ARG A 45 -3.18 17.79 -9.50
N SER A 46 -2.89 19.08 -9.63
CA SER A 46 -1.52 19.54 -9.81
C SER A 46 -0.73 18.88 -8.68
N LEU A 47 -0.10 17.75 -9.00
CA LEU A 47 0.77 17.04 -8.10
C LEU A 47 1.97 17.95 -8.05
N VAL A 48 1.95 18.91 -7.12
CA VAL A 48 3.14 19.61 -6.66
C VAL A 48 3.97 18.52 -5.97
N ALA A 49 4.56 17.67 -6.80
CA ALA A 49 5.01 16.35 -6.44
C ALA A 49 6.50 16.46 -6.22
N TYR A 50 6.97 15.95 -5.09
CA TYR A 50 8.39 15.73 -4.83
C TYR A 50 8.90 14.68 -5.82
N GLY A 51 9.14 15.15 -7.05
CA GLY A 51 9.51 14.35 -8.20
C GLY A 51 11.00 14.04 -8.16
N LEU A 52 11.34 12.85 -8.64
CA LEU A 52 12.71 12.34 -8.65
C LEU A 52 13.45 12.74 -9.94
N GLY A 53 12.89 13.67 -10.73
CA GLY A 53 13.40 14.10 -12.02
C GLY A 53 13.04 13.17 -13.19
N ILE A 54 13.41 13.57 -14.41
CA ILE A 54 13.04 12.88 -15.66
C ILE A 54 13.53 11.42 -15.68
N LYS A 55 14.64 11.11 -14.99
CA LYS A 55 15.25 9.78 -14.93
C LYS A 55 14.30 8.70 -14.39
N TYR A 56 13.39 9.04 -13.49
CA TYR A 56 12.45 8.10 -12.86
C TYR A 56 11.02 8.26 -13.41
N GLY A 57 10.86 8.93 -14.56
CA GLY A 57 9.57 9.18 -15.20
C GLY A 57 8.62 10.02 -14.34
N ASN A 58 7.32 9.75 -14.44
CA ASN A 58 6.27 10.42 -13.66
C ASN A 58 6.16 9.88 -12.22
N THR A 59 7.28 9.44 -11.63
CA THR A 59 7.32 8.91 -10.26
C THR A 59 7.52 10.05 -9.27
N TYR A 60 6.65 10.11 -8.28
CA TYR A 60 6.69 11.14 -7.24
C TYR A 60 6.44 10.56 -5.85
N PHE A 61 7.02 11.22 -4.85
CA PHE A 61 6.69 10.98 -3.46
C PHE A 61 5.55 11.88 -3.01
N THR A 62 4.69 11.32 -2.15
CA THR A 62 3.75 12.12 -1.38
C THR A 62 4.51 12.95 -0.35
N ARG A 63 3.90 14.00 0.18
CA ARG A 63 4.51 14.84 1.22
C ARG A 63 5.07 14.04 2.40
N ARG A 64 4.29 13.09 2.94
CA ARG A 64 4.74 12.26 4.07
C ARG A 64 5.88 11.32 3.71
N GLU A 65 5.86 10.75 2.50
CA GLU A 65 6.97 9.93 2.01
C GLU A 65 8.23 10.77 1.84
N ALA A 66 8.11 11.99 1.29
CA ALA A 66 9.22 12.92 1.12
C ALA A 66 9.83 13.33 2.47
N GLU A 67 8.99 13.70 3.46
CA GLU A 67 9.42 14.02 4.84
C GLU A 67 10.22 12.85 5.44
N CYS A 68 9.72 11.62 5.32
CA CYS A 68 10.43 10.44 5.78
C CYS A 68 11.77 10.26 5.04
N MET A 69 11.76 10.39 3.72
CA MET A 69 12.94 10.20 2.88
C MET A 69 14.04 11.20 3.22
N ALA A 70 13.70 12.47 3.44
CA ALA A 70 14.69 13.48 3.77
C ALA A 70 15.35 13.25 5.14
N LEU A 71 14.60 12.75 6.13
CA LEU A 71 15.20 12.36 7.41
C LEU A 71 16.08 11.11 7.28
N LEU A 72 15.70 10.16 6.41
CA LEU A 72 16.53 9.00 6.09
C LEU A 72 17.84 9.40 5.40
N LEU A 73 17.80 10.36 4.46
CA LEU A 73 19.00 10.93 3.83
C LEU A 73 19.93 11.62 4.83
N LYS A 74 19.38 12.21 5.90
CA LYS A 74 20.13 12.75 7.04
C LYS A 74 20.68 11.67 7.98
N GLY A 75 20.53 10.38 7.64
CA GLY A 75 21.03 9.25 8.43
C GLY A 75 20.19 8.92 9.67
N LYS A 76 18.95 9.42 9.77
CA LYS A 76 18.08 9.10 10.91
C LYS A 76 17.56 7.66 10.84
N THR A 77 17.45 7.02 12.00
CA THR A 77 16.86 5.67 12.11
C THR A 77 15.33 5.75 12.04
N ILE A 78 14.67 4.64 11.72
CA ILE A 78 13.20 4.56 11.62
C ILE A 78 12.52 5.05 12.91
N ASN A 79 13.05 4.66 14.07
CA ASN A 79 12.52 5.09 15.36
C ASN A 79 12.69 6.60 15.56
N SER A 80 13.85 7.17 15.18
CA SER A 80 14.07 8.62 15.27
C SER A 80 13.17 9.39 14.31
N VAL A 81 12.98 8.91 13.08
CA VAL A 81 12.05 9.48 12.10
C VAL A 81 10.62 9.47 12.66
N ALA A 82 10.22 8.35 13.26
CA ALA A 82 8.91 8.21 13.88
C ALA A 82 8.71 9.24 15.00
N SER A 83 9.69 9.41 15.89
CA SER A 83 9.64 10.44 16.94
C SER A 83 9.60 11.87 16.39
N ILE A 84 10.41 12.19 15.37
CA ILE A 84 10.47 13.54 14.78
C ILE A 84 9.15 13.92 14.09
N LEU A 85 8.54 12.96 13.38
CA LEU A 85 7.31 13.19 12.63
C LEU A 85 6.03 12.91 13.45
N ASN A 86 6.15 12.56 14.74
CA ASN A 86 5.05 12.11 15.60
C ASN A 86 4.23 10.96 14.97
N LEU A 87 4.92 9.97 14.42
CA LEU A 87 4.34 8.78 13.78
C LEU A 87 4.70 7.51 14.54
N SER A 88 4.01 6.41 14.26
CA SER A 88 4.45 5.09 14.70
C SER A 88 5.59 4.58 13.81
N PRO A 89 6.56 3.79 14.34
CA PRO A 89 7.59 3.15 13.53
C PRO A 89 7.01 2.31 12.39
N ARG A 90 5.86 1.65 12.63
CA ARG A 90 5.15 0.87 11.63
C ARG A 90 4.65 1.71 10.46
N THR A 91 4.22 2.94 10.73
CA THR A 91 3.80 3.90 9.69
C THR A 91 5.01 4.34 8.86
N VAL A 92 6.16 4.58 9.48
CA VAL A 92 7.39 4.94 8.76
C VAL A 92 7.86 3.78 7.87
N GLU A 93 7.83 2.54 8.37
CA GLU A 93 8.11 1.35 7.56
C GLU A 93 7.17 1.23 6.37
N TYR A 94 5.88 1.54 6.58
CA TYR A 94 4.89 1.55 5.51
C TYR A 94 5.24 2.58 4.43
N TYR A 95 5.62 3.81 4.80
CA TYR A 95 6.09 4.81 3.84
C TYR A 95 7.34 4.35 3.09
N ILE A 96 8.33 3.77 3.79
CA ILE A 96 9.53 3.21 3.14
C ILE A 96 9.16 2.11 2.15
N LYS A 97 8.24 1.20 2.53
CA LYS A 97 7.75 0.14 1.65
C LYS A 97 7.10 0.71 0.39
N ASN A 98 6.29 1.76 0.53
CA ASN A 98 5.65 2.40 -0.62
C ASN A 98 6.67 3.08 -1.54
N MET A 99 7.64 3.81 -0.98
CA MET A 99 8.73 4.43 -1.75
C MET A 99 9.54 3.39 -2.53
N LYS A 100 9.87 2.27 -1.89
CA LYS A 100 10.50 1.12 -2.55
C LYS A 100 9.65 0.56 -3.69
N SER A 101 8.35 0.41 -3.48
CA SER A 101 7.44 -0.08 -4.51
C SER A 101 7.33 0.90 -5.70
N LYS A 102 7.41 2.20 -5.45
CA LYS A 102 7.39 3.24 -6.51
C LYS A 102 8.66 3.22 -7.36
N LEU A 103 9.81 2.97 -6.75
CA LEU A 103 11.10 2.95 -7.42
C LEU A 103 11.57 1.56 -7.86
N GLY A 104 10.88 0.50 -7.45
CA GLY A 104 11.26 -0.88 -7.75
C GLY A 104 12.44 -1.41 -6.92
N CYS A 105 12.77 -0.79 -5.78
CA CYS A 105 13.94 -1.15 -4.97
C CYS A 105 13.65 -2.30 -3.99
N ARG A 106 14.68 -3.11 -3.72
CA ARG A 106 14.60 -4.22 -2.76
C ARG A 106 15.15 -3.87 -1.39
N THR A 107 16.11 -2.96 -1.32
CA THR A 107 16.76 -2.60 -0.05
C THR A 107 16.55 -1.13 0.31
N LYS A 108 16.74 -0.79 1.59
CA LYS A 108 16.70 0.61 2.06
C LYS A 108 17.89 1.41 1.52
N PHE A 109 19.05 0.79 1.41
CA PHE A 109 20.26 1.42 0.89
C PHE A 109 20.10 1.80 -0.57
N GLU A 110 19.62 0.86 -1.40
CA GLU A 110 19.31 1.14 -2.81
C GLU A 110 18.30 2.28 -2.98
N LEU A 111 17.27 2.33 -2.12
CA LEU A 111 16.33 3.44 -2.10
C LEU A 111 17.05 4.78 -1.84
N VAL A 112 17.90 4.83 -0.81
CA VAL A 112 18.69 6.01 -0.45
C VAL A 112 19.61 6.43 -1.58
N ASP A 113 20.34 5.50 -2.18
CA ASP A 113 21.31 5.78 -3.25
C ASP A 113 20.62 6.34 -4.50
N LEU A 114 19.48 5.77 -4.90
CA LEU A 114 18.72 6.26 -6.05
C LEU A 114 18.14 7.65 -5.81
N VAL A 115 17.61 7.91 -4.61
CA VAL A 115 17.10 9.24 -4.26
C VAL A 115 18.24 10.25 -4.15
N TYR A 116 19.40 9.86 -3.63
CA TYR A 116 20.58 10.71 -3.53
C TYR A 116 21.13 11.09 -4.91
N ALA A 117 21.12 10.15 -5.87
CA ALA A 117 21.51 10.40 -7.26
C ALA A 117 20.48 11.24 -8.05
N SER A 118 19.31 11.50 -7.47
CA SER A 118 18.24 12.30 -8.07
C SER A 118 18.28 13.75 -7.62
N GLU A 119 17.47 14.61 -8.24
CA GLU A 119 17.36 16.02 -7.85
C GLU A 119 16.44 16.27 -6.65
N PHE A 120 16.00 15.20 -5.97
CA PHE A 120 15.04 15.26 -4.86
C PHE A 120 15.40 16.34 -3.83
N MET A 121 16.65 16.40 -3.36
CA MET A 121 17.06 17.36 -2.33
C MET A 121 16.93 18.84 -2.74
N LYS A 122 16.92 19.15 -4.03
CA LYS A 122 16.72 20.53 -4.53
C LYS A 122 15.25 20.94 -4.55
N ASN A 123 14.36 19.96 -4.64
CA ASN A 123 12.92 20.15 -4.82
C ASN A 123 12.14 20.02 -3.51
N VAL A 124 12.85 19.89 -2.39
CA VAL A 124 12.28 19.53 -1.10
C VAL A 124 12.47 20.68 -0.13
N ASP A 125 11.42 21.49 -0.01
CA ASP A 125 11.24 22.48 1.05
C ASP A 125 10.26 21.92 2.10
N PHE A 126 10.68 21.84 3.36
CA PHE A 126 9.83 21.44 4.50
C PHE A 126 9.65 22.57 5.49
#